data_AF-A0A1M2YHG6-F1
#
_entry.id   AF-A0A1M2YHG6-F1
#
_cell.length_a   1.000
_cell.length_b   1.000
_cell.length_c   1.000
_cell.angle_alpha   90.00
_cell.angle_beta   90.00
_cell.angle_gamma   90.00
#
_symmetry.space_group_name_H-M   'P 1'
#
loop_
_entity.id
_entity.type
_entity.pdbx_description
1 polymer ?
#
loop_
_entity_poly.entity_id
_entity_poly.type
_entity_poly.pdbx_seq_one_letter_code
_entity_poly.pdbx_strand_id
1 'polypeptide(L)'
;MTAVTLNALMPMGTVIIIIAIGIAYVAFSTFAQRKVGNPKKMRELQQRMNALSKELNQLVKSNAPKEEIAKKQSELMPLMSENMKTSIKPMLVILPVFFLLYYLVLPTTFHSIANEYVLFLGSMKLNYLGVFFACVFILGIATSIIIMIYDRKKTKLERQAIAAAEAAESGTNT
;
A
#
# COMPACT_ATOMS: atom_id res chain seq x y z
N MET A 1 9.09 -45.83 11.63
CA MET A 1 10.37 -45.09 11.52
C MET A 1 10.05 -43.70 11.01
N THR A 2 10.00 -42.71 11.89
CA THR A 2 9.84 -41.30 11.52
C THR A 2 11.15 -40.84 10.91
N ALA A 3 11.16 -40.64 9.60
CA ALA A 3 12.30 -40.02 8.92
C ALA A 3 12.53 -38.67 9.58
N VAL A 4 13.67 -38.53 10.26
CA VAL A 4 14.20 -37.25 10.71
C VAL A 4 14.37 -36.42 9.44
N THR A 5 13.44 -35.50 9.19
CA THR A 5 13.60 -34.49 8.14
C THR A 5 14.79 -33.64 8.57
N LEU A 6 15.96 -33.92 7.99
CA LEU A 6 17.11 -33.03 8.08
C LEU A 6 16.68 -31.68 7.52
N ASN A 7 16.40 -30.73 8.41
CA ASN A 7 16.17 -29.36 8.02
C ASN A 7 17.50 -28.82 7.47
N ALA A 8 17.59 -28.73 6.15
CA ALA A 8 18.77 -28.21 5.46
C ALA A 8 18.65 -26.70 5.25
N LEU A 9 19.80 -26.03 5.15
CA LEU A 9 19.87 -24.63 4.74
C LEU A 9 19.48 -24.55 3.25
N MET A 10 18.54 -23.67 2.92
CA MET A 10 18.08 -23.51 1.54
C MET A 10 19.22 -23.05 0.61
N PRO A 11 19.35 -23.62 -0.59
CA PRO A 11 20.31 -23.16 -1.59
C PRO A 11 20.14 -21.68 -1.90
N MET A 12 21.25 -20.93 -1.93
CA MET A 12 21.24 -19.50 -2.22
C MET A 12 20.61 -19.16 -3.59
N GLY A 13 20.77 -20.03 -4.59
CA GLY A 13 20.12 -19.86 -5.90
C GLY A 13 18.60 -19.79 -5.80
N THR A 14 17.98 -20.65 -4.98
CA THR A 14 16.54 -20.65 -4.77
C THR A 14 16.07 -19.38 -4.07
N VAL A 15 16.80 -18.93 -3.05
CA VAL A 15 16.50 -17.68 -2.33
C VAL A 15 16.46 -16.49 -3.30
N ILE A 16 17.44 -16.40 -4.20
CA ILE A 16 17.50 -15.34 -5.22
C ILE A 16 16.28 -15.40 -6.15
N ILE A 17 15.86 -16.58 -6.60
CA ILE A 17 14.68 -16.74 -7.45
C ILE A 17 13.41 -16.30 -6.72
N ILE A 18 13.24 -16.70 -5.44
CA ILE A 18 12.09 -16.28 -4.62
C ILE A 18 12.07 -14.76 -4.46
N ILE A 19 13.22 -14.13 -4.23
CA ILE A 19 13.35 -12.66 -4.15
C ILE A 19 12.97 -12.02 -5.50
N ALA A 20 13.43 -12.57 -6.63
CA ALA A 20 13.09 -12.06 -7.95
C ALA A 20 11.56 -12.10 -8.21
N ILE A 21 10.90 -13.20 -7.83
CA ILE A 21 9.43 -13.33 -7.89
C ILE A 21 8.76 -12.29 -6.97
N GLY A 22 9.30 -12.09 -5.76
CA GLY A 22 8.82 -11.06 -4.82
C GLY A 22 8.92 -9.65 -5.39
N ILE A 23 10.04 -9.28 -6.01
CA ILE A 23 10.22 -7.99 -6.70
C ILE A 23 9.21 -7.84 -7.83
N ALA A 24 9.06 -8.86 -8.68
CA ALA A 24 8.10 -8.83 -9.79
C ALA A 24 6.66 -8.64 -9.29
N TYR A 25 6.28 -9.34 -8.20
CA TYR A 25 4.98 -9.18 -7.56
C TYR A 25 4.78 -7.78 -6.97
N VAL A 26 5.78 -7.21 -6.28
CA VAL A 26 5.68 -5.85 -5.71
C VAL A 26 5.59 -4.81 -6.83
N ALA A 27 6.34 -4.97 -7.91
CA ALA A 27 6.25 -4.09 -9.08
C ALA A 27 4.86 -4.17 -9.73
N PHE A 28 4.34 -5.38 -9.95
CA PHE A 28 3.01 -5.60 -10.50
C PHE A 28 1.91 -5.04 -9.60
N SER A 29 1.95 -5.33 -8.29
CA SER A 29 0.94 -4.86 -7.34
C SER A 29 0.96 -3.33 -7.22
N THR A 30 2.14 -2.71 -7.22
CA THR A 30 2.28 -1.25 -7.24
C THR A 30 1.70 -0.65 -8.51
N PHE A 31 1.96 -1.27 -9.66
CA PHE A 31 1.41 -0.83 -10.93
C PHE A 31 -0.12 -0.93 -10.96
N ALA A 32 -0.67 -2.06 -10.48
CA ALA A 32 -2.11 -2.26 -10.36
C ALA A 32 -2.75 -1.22 -9.42
N GLN A 33 -2.13 -0.92 -8.27
CA GLN A 33 -2.59 0.12 -7.35
C GLN A 33 -2.68 1.49 -8.02
N ARG A 34 -1.65 1.88 -8.78
CA ARG A 34 -1.63 3.20 -9.43
C ARG A 34 -2.62 3.29 -10.58
N LYS A 35 -2.80 2.23 -11.36
CA LYS A 35 -3.72 2.18 -12.49
C LYS A 35 -5.19 2.18 -12.04
N VAL A 36 -5.49 1.49 -10.93
CA VAL A 36 -6.87 1.29 -10.45
C VAL A 36 -7.27 2.34 -9.39
N GLY A 37 -6.33 2.79 -8.56
CA GLY A 37 -6.60 3.55 -7.32
C GLY A 37 -6.86 5.06 -7.48
N ASN A 38 -6.81 5.63 -8.69
CA ASN A 38 -7.08 7.05 -8.97
C ASN A 38 -6.56 8.03 -7.88
N PRO A 39 -5.24 8.25 -7.79
CA PRO A 39 -4.61 8.96 -6.66
C PRO A 39 -5.11 10.40 -6.46
N LYS A 40 -5.59 11.06 -7.52
CA LYS A 40 -6.19 12.40 -7.43
C LYS A 40 -7.49 12.41 -6.63
N LYS A 41 -8.44 11.52 -6.96
CA LYS A 41 -9.71 11.39 -6.23
C LYS A 41 -9.50 11.02 -4.77
N MET A 42 -8.54 10.13 -4.51
CA MET A 42 -8.16 9.75 -3.15
C MET A 42 -7.70 10.97 -2.32
N ARG A 43 -6.88 11.85 -2.91
CA ARG A 43 -6.42 13.07 -2.23
C ARG A 43 -7.55 14.06 -1.96
N GLU A 44 -8.45 14.26 -2.91
CA GLU A 44 -9.62 15.13 -2.72
C GLU A 44 -10.54 14.62 -1.62
N LEU A 45 -10.84 13.32 -1.60
CA LEU A 45 -11.63 12.67 -0.55
C LEU A 45 -10.96 12.81 0.81
N GLN A 46 -9.66 12.55 0.91
CA GLN A 46 -8.91 12.73 2.16
C GLN A 46 -8.92 14.18 2.64
N GLN A 47 -8.81 15.17 1.74
CA GLN A 47 -8.89 16.58 2.13
C GLN A 47 -10.28 16.94 2.68
N ARG A 48 -11.35 16.53 2.00
CA ARG A 48 -12.73 16.76 2.46
C ARG A 48 -13.02 16.07 3.78
N MET A 49 -12.62 14.81 3.93
CA MET A 49 -12.72 14.07 5.19
C MET A 49 -11.95 14.75 6.31
N ASN A 50 -10.73 15.23 6.06
CA ASN A 50 -9.94 15.93 7.07
C ASN A 50 -10.56 17.28 7.47
N ALA A 51 -11.18 18.01 6.54
CA ALA A 51 -11.90 19.24 6.83
C ALA A 51 -13.12 18.96 7.73
N LEU A 52 -13.98 18.02 7.33
CA LEU A 52 -15.17 17.63 8.10
C LEU A 52 -14.82 17.02 9.46
N SER A 53 -13.76 16.24 9.55
CA SER A 53 -13.25 15.71 10.84
C SER A 53 -12.77 16.83 11.76
N LYS A 54 -12.21 17.93 11.24
CA LYS A 54 -11.82 19.09 12.05
C LYS A 54 -13.06 19.85 12.54
N GLU A 55 -14.03 20.09 11.67
CA GLU A 55 -15.31 20.71 12.03
C GLU A 55 -16.03 19.90 13.11
N LEU A 56 -16.13 18.58 12.92
CA LEU A 56 -16.73 17.68 13.90
C LEU A 56 -16.01 17.75 15.25
N ASN A 57 -14.67 17.73 15.25
CA ASN A 57 -13.90 17.86 16.48
C ASN A 57 -14.11 19.22 17.16
N GLN A 58 -14.31 20.30 16.40
CA GLN A 58 -14.63 21.61 16.95
C GLN A 58 -16.02 21.62 17.58
N LEU A 59 -17.03 21.06 16.91
CA LEU A 59 -18.40 20.94 17.43
C LEU A 59 -18.47 20.09 18.71
N VAL A 60 -17.71 18.99 18.76
CA VAL A 60 -17.59 18.16 19.96
C VAL A 60 -16.92 18.94 21.10
N LYS A 61 -15.84 19.67 20.81
CA LYS A 61 -15.14 20.50 21.81
C LYS A 61 -15.99 21.67 22.32
N SER A 62 -16.85 22.22 21.47
CA SER A 62 -17.74 23.32 21.84
C SER A 62 -19.06 22.85 22.49
N ASN A 63 -19.21 21.55 22.78
CA ASN A 63 -20.46 20.95 23.30
C ASN A 63 -21.69 21.34 22.45
N ALA A 64 -21.53 21.35 21.13
CA ALA A 64 -22.63 21.63 20.21
C ALA A 64 -23.79 20.61 20.37
N PRO A 65 -25.01 20.94 19.94
CA PRO A 65 -26.15 20.05 20.03
C PRO A 65 -25.85 18.70 19.35
N LYS A 66 -26.30 17.60 19.97
CA LYS A 66 -26.08 16.24 19.45
C LYS A 66 -26.59 16.06 18.01
N GLU A 67 -27.60 16.83 17.62
CA GLU A 67 -28.18 16.81 16.28
C GLU A 67 -27.23 17.37 15.21
N GLU A 68 -26.49 18.44 15.50
CA GLU A 68 -25.50 19.00 14.57
C GLU A 68 -24.29 18.07 14.41
N ILE A 69 -23.88 17.44 15.51
CA ILE A 69 -22.82 16.41 15.50
C ILE A 69 -23.26 15.22 14.65
N ALA A 70 -24.49 14.73 14.84
CA ALA A 70 -25.03 13.60 14.08
C ALA A 70 -25.13 13.92 12.58
N LYS A 71 -25.54 15.14 12.22
CA LYS A 71 -25.58 15.61 10.83
C LYS A 71 -24.19 15.64 10.19
N LYS A 72 -23.18 16.12 10.91
CA LYS A 72 -21.79 16.12 10.40
C LYS A 72 -21.17 14.73 10.31
N GLN A 73 -21.55 13.81 11.20
CA GLN A 73 -21.17 12.40 11.06
C GLN A 73 -21.81 11.75 9.83
N SER A 74 -23.08 12.05 9.55
CA SER A 74 -23.77 11.50 8.38
C SER A 74 -23.22 12.05 7.06
N GLU A 75 -22.71 13.30 7.04
CA GLU A 75 -21.95 13.86 5.91
C GLU A 75 -20.57 13.18 5.71
N LEU A 76 -19.93 12.74 6.80
CA LEU A 76 -18.63 12.09 6.76
C LEU A 76 -18.71 10.63 6.30
N MET A 77 -19.76 9.90 6.68
CA MET A 77 -19.96 8.49 6.30
C MET A 77 -19.88 8.21 4.78
N PRO A 78 -20.58 8.93 3.89
CA PRO A 78 -20.52 8.66 2.45
C PRO A 78 -19.12 8.91 1.89
N LEU A 79 -18.40 9.94 2.37
CA LEU A 79 -17.02 10.21 1.97
C LEU A 79 -16.07 9.11 2.43
N MET A 80 -16.24 8.62 3.66
CA MET A 80 -15.48 7.49 4.18
C MET A 80 -15.76 6.22 3.38
N SER A 81 -17.02 5.97 3.01
CA SER A 81 -17.42 4.86 2.15
C SER A 81 -16.80 4.96 0.75
N GLU A 82 -16.79 6.14 0.14
CA GLU A 82 -16.19 6.38 -1.18
C GLU A 82 -14.65 6.20 -1.14
N ASN A 83 -14.01 6.71 -0.09
CA ASN A 83 -12.57 6.55 0.15
C ASN A 83 -12.21 5.06 0.33
N MET A 84 -13.03 4.32 1.09
CA MET A 84 -12.86 2.89 1.29
C MET A 84 -13.06 2.12 -0.02
N LYS A 85 -14.10 2.40 -0.80
CA LYS A 85 -14.33 1.78 -2.12
C LYS A 85 -13.16 2.02 -3.07
N THR A 86 -12.61 3.23 -3.08
CA THR A 86 -11.46 3.57 -3.92
C THR A 86 -10.21 2.80 -3.49
N SER A 87 -10.05 2.53 -2.19
CA SER A 87 -8.94 1.76 -1.63
C SER A 87 -9.10 0.24 -1.79
N ILE A 88 -10.34 -0.27 -1.75
CA ILE A 88 -10.64 -1.70 -1.90
C ILE A 88 -10.46 -2.17 -3.35
N LYS A 89 -10.79 -1.34 -4.34
CA LYS A 89 -10.64 -1.70 -5.76
C LYS A 89 -9.26 -2.28 -6.12
N PRO A 90 -8.13 -1.62 -5.80
CA PRO A 90 -6.82 -2.19 -6.09
C PRO A 90 -6.53 -3.44 -5.24
N MET A 91 -6.99 -3.49 -3.99
CA MET A 91 -6.83 -4.66 -3.12
C MET A 91 -7.50 -5.90 -3.72
N LEU A 92 -8.71 -5.76 -4.28
CA LEU A 92 -9.43 -6.86 -4.93
C LEU A 92 -8.74 -7.39 -6.20
N VAL A 93 -7.89 -6.60 -6.84
CA VAL A 93 -7.11 -7.05 -8.00
C VAL A 93 -5.82 -7.74 -7.56
N ILE A 94 -5.16 -7.21 -6.52
CA ILE A 94 -3.88 -7.72 -6.03
C ILE A 94 -4.05 -9.05 -5.29
N LEU A 95 -5.11 -9.17 -4.49
CA LEU A 95 -5.33 -10.29 -3.60
C LEU A 95 -5.48 -11.63 -4.35
N PRO A 96 -6.27 -11.76 -5.43
CA PRO A 96 -6.33 -13.00 -6.23
C PRO A 96 -4.97 -13.40 -6.80
N VAL A 97 -4.17 -12.43 -7.26
CA VAL A 97 -2.82 -12.67 -7.78
C VAL A 97 -1.90 -13.16 -6.67
N PHE A 98 -2.02 -12.57 -5.47
CA PHE A 98 -1.29 -13.04 -4.29
C PHE A 98 -1.66 -14.48 -3.92
N PHE A 99 -2.96 -14.81 -3.86
CA PHE A 99 -3.42 -16.16 -3.55
C PHE A 99 -2.93 -17.17 -4.58
N LEU A 100 -2.97 -16.83 -5.87
CA LEU A 100 -2.45 -17.68 -6.94
C LEU A 100 -0.94 -17.92 -6.77
N LEU A 101 -0.17 -16.87 -6.48
CA LEU A 101 1.28 -17.03 -6.26
C LEU A 101 1.59 -17.83 -4.99
N TYR A 102 0.92 -17.52 -3.89
CA TYR A 102 1.21 -18.06 -2.56
C TYR A 102 0.75 -19.50 -2.38
N TYR A 103 -0.43 -19.86 -2.87
CA TYR A 103 -0.99 -21.20 -2.67
C TYR A 103 -0.76 -22.15 -3.84
N LEU A 104 -0.59 -21.64 -5.07
CA LEU A 104 -0.43 -22.48 -6.25
C LEU A 104 1.01 -22.47 -6.76
N VAL A 105 1.53 -21.30 -7.17
CA VAL A 105 2.84 -21.23 -7.86
C VAL A 105 4.00 -21.58 -6.95
N LEU A 106 4.09 -20.98 -5.76
CA LEU A 106 5.20 -21.22 -4.85
C LEU A 106 5.24 -22.69 -4.37
N PRO A 107 4.13 -23.29 -3.89
CA PRO A 107 4.15 -24.68 -3.44
C PRO A 107 4.42 -25.69 -4.55
N THR A 108 3.95 -25.45 -5.79
CA THR A 108 4.21 -26.35 -6.92
C THR A 108 5.64 -26.26 -7.43
N THR A 109 6.20 -25.06 -7.48
CA THR A 109 7.57 -24.81 -7.99
C THR A 109 8.64 -25.21 -6.98
N PHE A 110 8.37 -25.05 -5.69
CA PHE A 110 9.34 -25.25 -4.60
C PHE A 110 8.95 -26.41 -3.66
N HIS A 111 8.13 -27.36 -4.13
CA HIS A 111 7.70 -28.51 -3.33
C HIS A 111 8.88 -29.32 -2.75
N SER A 112 9.94 -29.48 -3.55
CA SER A 112 11.13 -30.27 -3.21
C SER A 112 11.91 -29.72 -2.02
N ILE A 113 11.79 -28.43 -1.73
CA ILE A 113 12.54 -27.73 -0.68
C ILE A 113 11.64 -27.27 0.48
N ALA A 114 10.46 -27.89 0.63
CA ALA A 114 9.47 -27.42 1.58
C ALA A 114 9.94 -27.47 3.05
N ASN A 115 10.88 -28.36 3.37
CA ASN A 115 11.47 -28.51 4.70
C ASN A 115 12.79 -27.72 4.88
N GLU A 116 13.23 -27.01 3.85
CA GLU A 116 14.44 -26.18 3.92
C GLU A 116 14.13 -24.80 4.47
N TYR A 117 15.12 -24.20 5.13
CA TYR A 117 14.96 -22.90 5.78
C TYR A 117 16.15 -21.98 5.57
N VAL A 118 15.88 -20.69 5.76
CA VAL A 118 16.87 -19.62 5.90
C VAL A 118 16.73 -19.04 7.30
N LEU A 119 17.87 -18.73 7.93
CA LEU A 119 17.90 -17.97 9.17
C LEU A 119 17.68 -16.49 8.86
N PHE A 120 16.50 -16.00 9.19
CA PHE A 120 16.13 -14.60 9.09
C PHE A 120 16.40 -13.91 10.43
N LEU A 121 17.11 -12.77 10.38
CA LEU A 121 17.51 -12.00 11.58
C LEU A 121 18.19 -12.85 12.68
N GLY A 122 18.96 -13.86 12.27
CA GLY A 122 19.79 -14.68 13.14
C GLY A 122 19.07 -15.76 13.97
N SER A 123 17.75 -15.70 14.11
CA SER A 123 17.01 -16.59 15.03
C SER A 123 15.74 -17.21 14.43
N MET A 124 15.13 -16.60 13.40
CA MET A 124 13.89 -17.09 12.83
C MET A 124 14.16 -18.00 11.64
N LYS A 125 13.69 -19.25 11.69
CA LYS A 125 13.74 -20.17 10.55
C LYS A 125 12.57 -19.88 9.62
N LEU A 126 12.85 -19.33 8.45
CA LEU A 126 11.85 -19.08 7.41
C LEU A 126 12.00 -20.13 6.30
N ASN A 127 10.91 -20.80 5.96
CA ASN A 127 10.82 -21.62 4.75
C ASN A 127 10.61 -20.71 3.51
N TYR A 128 10.49 -21.30 2.33
CA TYR A 128 10.33 -20.55 1.07
C TYR A 128 9.13 -19.58 1.08
N LEU A 129 8.01 -19.96 1.72
CA LEU A 129 6.85 -19.09 1.89
C LEU A 129 7.15 -17.90 2.81
N GLY A 130 7.83 -18.17 3.93
CA GLY A 130 8.25 -17.14 4.88
C GLY A 130 9.24 -16.15 4.26
N VAL A 131 10.20 -16.64 3.47
CA VAL A 131 11.16 -15.81 2.73
C VAL A 131 10.44 -14.93 1.71
N PHE A 132 9.52 -15.51 0.92
CA PHE A 132 8.70 -14.74 -0.02
C PHE A 132 7.90 -13.64 0.68
N PHE A 133 7.21 -13.99 1.77
CA PHE A 133 6.40 -13.04 2.53
C PHE A 133 7.26 -11.91 3.13
N ALA A 134 8.38 -12.24 3.77
CA ALA A 134 9.31 -11.25 4.32
C ALA A 134 9.85 -10.32 3.22
N CYS A 135 10.21 -10.87 2.06
CA CYS A 135 10.68 -10.11 0.92
C CYS A 135 9.62 -9.12 0.40
N VAL A 136 8.40 -9.61 0.14
CA VAL A 136 7.28 -8.77 -0.31
C VAL A 136 6.93 -7.70 0.72
N PHE A 137 6.98 -8.02 2.01
CA PHE A 137 6.69 -7.07 3.08
C PHE A 137 7.73 -5.94 3.14
N ILE A 138 9.03 -6.28 3.17
CA ILE A 138 10.12 -5.30 3.20
C ILE A 138 10.09 -4.42 1.94
N LEU A 139 9.97 -5.04 0.77
CA LEU A 139 9.90 -4.32 -0.51
C LEU A 139 8.63 -3.47 -0.61
N GLY A 140 7.51 -3.94 -0.07
CA GLY A 140 6.27 -3.18 -0.02
C GLY A 140 6.41 -1.91 0.81
N ILE A 141 7.05 -1.99 1.98
CA ILE A 141 7.36 -0.82 2.81
C ILE A 141 8.31 0.12 2.08
N ALA A 142 9.41 -0.40 1.52
CA ALA A 142 10.38 0.41 0.79
C ALA A 142 9.72 1.15 -0.40
N THR A 143 8.89 0.45 -1.16
CA THR A 143 8.15 1.00 -2.31
C THR A 143 7.16 2.08 -1.86
N SER A 144 6.45 1.86 -0.75
CA SER A 144 5.54 2.86 -0.16
C SER A 144 6.27 4.15 0.21
N ILE A 145 7.45 4.05 0.83
CA ILE A 145 8.29 5.21 1.17
C ILE A 145 8.74 5.93 -0.10
N ILE A 146 9.22 5.20 -1.11
CA ILE A 146 9.66 5.77 -2.40
C ILE A 146 8.52 6.53 -3.08
N ILE A 147 7.33 5.93 -3.14
CA ILE A 147 6.14 6.56 -3.73
C ILE A 147 5.77 7.82 -2.96
N MET A 148 5.76 7.77 -1.63
CA MET A 148 5.46 8.94 -0.80
C MET A 148 6.42 10.10 -1.08
N ILE A 149 7.72 9.82 -1.21
CA ILE A 149 8.74 10.84 -1.53
C ILE A 149 8.49 11.40 -2.94
N TYR A 150 8.24 10.55 -3.91
CA TYR A 150 7.95 10.94 -5.29
C TYR A 150 6.70 11.84 -5.38
N ASP A 151 5.62 11.42 -4.71
CA ASP A 151 4.34 12.13 -4.66
C ASP A 151 4.46 13.51 -4.00
N ARG A 152 5.27 13.62 -2.93
CA ARG A 152 5.56 14.91 -2.29
C ARG A 152 6.31 15.85 -3.22
N LYS A 153 7.32 15.36 -3.94
CA LYS A 153 8.07 16.19 -4.91
C LYS A 153 7.18 16.66 -6.06
N LYS A 154 6.39 15.75 -6.64
CA LYS A 154 5.47 16.07 -7.74
C LYS A 154 4.46 17.15 -7.35
N THR A 155 3.87 17.04 -6.17
CA THR A 155 2.88 18.02 -5.67
C THR A 155 3.48 19.42 -5.48
N LYS A 156 4.75 19.51 -5.03
CA LYS A 156 5.44 20.80 -4.91
C LYS A 156 5.65 21.47 -6.26
N LEU A 157 6.06 20.68 -7.27
CA LEU A 157 6.26 21.18 -8.63
C LEU A 157 4.94 21.66 -9.25
N GLU A 158 3.85 20.89 -9.11
CA GLU A 158 2.52 21.29 -9.61
C GLU A 158 2.05 22.61 -8.97
N ARG A 159 2.26 22.80 -7.66
CA ARG A 159 1.90 24.06 -6.97
C ARG A 159 2.76 25.24 -7.40
N GLN A 160 4.06 25.03 -7.62
CA GLN A 160 4.96 26.08 -8.10
C GLN A 160 4.61 26.50 -9.53
N ALA A 161 4.24 25.55 -10.40
CA ALA A 161 3.80 25.84 -11.75
C ALA A 161 2.49 26.64 -11.78
N ILE A 162 1.52 26.31 -10.93
CA ILE A 162 0.26 27.06 -10.81
C ILE A 162 0.52 28.48 -10.29
N ALA A 163 1.30 28.63 -9.21
CA ALA A 163 1.64 29.94 -8.67
C ALA A 163 2.43 30.81 -9.67
N ALA A 164 3.30 30.20 -10.49
CA ALA A 164 4.02 30.90 -11.55
C ALA A 164 3.09 31.34 -12.70
N ALA A 165 2.08 30.53 -13.05
CA ALA A 165 1.07 30.89 -14.04
C ALA A 165 0.17 32.05 -13.56
N GLU A 166 -0.28 32.01 -12.30
CA GLU A 166 -1.07 33.09 -11.68
C GLU A 166 -0.25 34.40 -11.57
N ALA A 167 1.04 34.32 -11.24
CA ALA A 167 1.93 35.47 -11.22
C ALA A 167 2.19 36.05 -12.63
N ALA A 168 2.23 35.21 -13.67
CA ALA A 168 2.38 35.66 -15.05
C ALA A 168 1.11 36.35 -15.58
N GLU A 169 -0.09 35.84 -15.26
CA GLU A 169 -1.36 36.45 -15.69
C GLU A 169 -1.63 37.81 -15.00
N SER A 170 -1.26 37.94 -13.73
CA SER A 170 -1.41 39.19 -12.96
C SER A 170 -0.41 40.30 -13.34
N GLY A 171 0.70 39.97 -14.00
CA GLY A 171 1.69 40.95 -14.49
C GLY A 171 1.40 41.55 -15.87
N THR A 172 0.42 41.01 -16.62
CA THR A 172 0.06 41.48 -17.97
C THR A 172 -1.07 42.52 -18.01
N ASN A 173 -1.66 42.87 -16.86
CA ASN A 173 -2.76 43.84 -16.73
C ASN A 173 -2.33 45.19 -16.12
N THR A 174 -1.06 45.58 -16.29
CA THR A 174 -0.51 46.91 -15.94
C THR A 174 0.17 47.52 -17.14
#